data_AF-A0A4S8II81-F1
#
_entry.id   AF-A0A4S8II81-F1
#
_cell.length_a   1.000
_cell.length_b   1.000
_cell.length_c   1.000
_cell.angle_alpha   90.00
_cell.angle_beta   90.00
_cell.angle_gamma   90.00
#
_symmetry.space_group_name_H-M   'P 1'
#
loop_
_entity.id
_entity.type
_entity.pdbx_description
1 polymer ?
#
loop_
_entity_poly.entity_id
_entity_poly.type
_entity_poly.pdbx_seq_one_letter_code
_entity_poly.pdbx_strand_id
1 'polypeptide(L)'
;MAFLSTFFSRIASKPHLRRPFGACLPPGPTHPPRSGASGDRLLAWSRAFVPFAVAAGAALAFDLHPVAVPSLCDPGIEIRVGGKDSTELVVKGARREAPKEFIQELKDFLQDNLTVDYEERCFHGKPQNSFHRSVNVPDVVVFPGSQDDVQKIVAACNKYKVPIVPYGGATSIEGHTLAPHGGVCIDMSLMKKIKSLNVEDLDIVVEPGIGWIELNEYLKPYGLFFPLDPGPGATIGGMCATRCSGSLAVRYGTMRDNVINLQVVLANGEVIKTGSRARKSAAGYDLTRLLIGSEGTLGIITEVTLRLQRLPQHSVLILMFRHMISQYVLVFQ
;
A
#
# COMPACT_ATOMS: atom_id res chain seq x y z
N MET A 1 0.56 -38.45 -60.23
CA MET A 1 -0.57 -39.19 -59.61
C MET A 1 -1.29 -38.18 -58.71
N ALA A 2 -2.28 -37.37 -59.16
CA ALA A 2 -3.67 -37.70 -59.52
C ALA A 2 -4.39 -38.38 -58.32
N PHE A 3 -5.48 -37.90 -57.68
CA PHE A 3 -6.69 -37.12 -58.00
C PHE A 3 -7.14 -36.38 -56.70
N LEU A 4 -7.65 -35.13 -56.65
CA LEU A 4 -8.94 -34.54 -57.11
C LEU A 4 -10.22 -35.01 -56.37
N SER A 5 -10.80 -34.16 -55.50
CA SER A 5 -12.16 -33.56 -55.65
C SER A 5 -12.38 -32.49 -54.53
N THR A 6 -12.52 -31.19 -54.78
CA THR A 6 -13.69 -30.39 -55.24
C THR A 6 -15.03 -30.68 -54.55
N PHE A 7 -15.58 -29.69 -53.82
CA PHE A 7 -16.85 -29.06 -54.22
C PHE A 7 -17.02 -27.64 -53.65
N PHE A 8 -17.71 -26.81 -54.45
CA PHE A 8 -17.73 -25.35 -54.49
C PHE A 8 -19.15 -24.85 -54.10
N SER A 9 -19.21 -23.65 -53.51
CA SER A 9 -20.13 -22.54 -53.85
C SER A 9 -21.63 -22.53 -53.49
N ARG A 10 -22.04 -21.42 -52.82
CA ARG A 10 -23.02 -20.38 -53.26
C ARG A 10 -23.29 -19.47 -52.05
N ILE A 11 -23.00 -18.16 -52.02
CA ILE A 11 -23.49 -17.01 -52.80
C ILE A 11 -25.00 -17.06 -53.09
N ALA A 12 -25.80 -16.26 -52.37
CA ALA A 12 -26.43 -15.04 -52.91
C ALA A 12 -27.54 -14.49 -51.99
N SER A 13 -27.74 -13.17 -52.13
CA SER A 13 -28.98 -12.41 -51.96
C SER A 13 -29.26 -11.71 -50.62
N LYS A 14 -28.93 -10.41 -50.61
CA LYS A 14 -29.71 -9.36 -49.95
C LYS A 14 -31.14 -9.33 -50.53
N PRO A 15 -32.07 -8.67 -49.83
CA PRO A 15 -32.57 -7.43 -50.41
C PRO A 15 -32.69 -6.26 -49.42
N HIS A 16 -32.77 -5.09 -50.05
CA HIS A 16 -32.91 -3.75 -49.50
C HIS A 16 -34.16 -3.53 -48.64
N LEU A 17 -34.04 -2.70 -47.60
CA LEU A 17 -35.02 -1.64 -47.37
C LEU A 17 -34.31 -0.31 -47.10
N ARG A 18 -34.80 0.74 -47.77
CA ARG A 18 -34.29 2.11 -47.81
C ARG A 18 -35.01 2.99 -46.77
N ARG A 19 -34.21 3.77 -46.03
CA ARG A 19 -34.36 5.22 -45.70
C ARG A 19 -35.64 5.69 -44.94
N PRO A 20 -35.73 6.97 -44.54
CA PRO A 20 -34.82 7.76 -43.71
C PRO A 20 -35.59 8.50 -42.57
N PHE A 21 -34.92 8.84 -41.47
CA PHE A 21 -35.34 9.95 -40.60
C PHE A 21 -34.04 10.67 -40.25
N GLY A 22 -33.86 11.97 -40.45
CA GLY A 22 -34.81 13.07 -40.49
C GLY A 22 -34.20 14.14 -39.60
N ALA A 23 -33.48 15.08 -40.21
CA ALA A 23 -32.92 16.25 -39.53
C ALA A 23 -34.05 17.16 -39.06
N CYS A 24 -33.95 17.68 -37.83
CA CYS A 24 -34.72 18.84 -37.37
C CYS A 24 -34.00 19.55 -36.20
N LEU A 25 -33.24 20.61 -36.52
CA LEU A 25 -33.25 21.90 -35.79
C LEU A 25 -34.56 22.64 -36.19
N PRO A 26 -34.97 23.84 -35.67
CA PRO A 26 -34.50 24.76 -34.61
C PRO A 26 -35.73 25.08 -33.66
N PRO A 27 -35.95 26.26 -32.97
CA PRO A 27 -35.21 27.52 -32.91
C PRO A 27 -35.04 28.20 -31.53
N GLY A 28 -34.06 29.12 -31.44
CA GLY A 28 -34.14 30.26 -30.51
C GLY A 28 -35.21 31.25 -30.99
N PRO A 29 -35.64 32.27 -30.20
CA PRO A 29 -34.85 33.50 -30.17
C PRO A 29 -35.10 34.43 -28.93
N THR A 30 -34.49 35.61 -29.02
CA THR A 30 -34.90 36.93 -28.48
C THR A 30 -34.46 37.37 -27.07
N HIS A 31 -33.47 38.26 -27.07
CA HIS A 31 -33.30 39.36 -26.12
C HIS A 31 -34.45 40.38 -26.19
N PRO A 32 -34.66 41.16 -25.11
CA PRO A 32 -34.86 42.60 -25.25
C PRO A 32 -34.07 43.39 -24.17
N PRO A 33 -34.15 44.73 -24.07
CA PRO A 33 -33.25 45.66 -24.73
C PRO A 33 -32.36 46.46 -23.76
N ARG A 34 -31.35 47.12 -24.33
CA ARG A 34 -30.55 48.19 -23.70
C ARG A 34 -31.32 49.52 -23.68
N SER A 35 -31.33 50.17 -22.53
CA SER A 35 -31.27 51.64 -22.37
C SER A 35 -29.86 51.98 -21.85
N GLY A 36 -29.11 53.00 -22.26
CA GLY A 36 -29.44 54.19 -23.01
C GLY A 36 -29.32 55.47 -22.16
N ALA A 37 -28.11 55.81 -21.70
CA ALA A 37 -27.65 57.17 -21.30
C ALA A 37 -26.13 57.04 -20.96
N SER A 38 -25.15 57.50 -21.75
CA SER A 38 -24.77 58.86 -22.23
C SER A 38 -23.99 59.69 -21.21
N GLY A 39 -22.76 60.08 -21.60
CA GLY A 39 -21.89 61.10 -20.98
C GLY A 39 -20.77 60.52 -20.12
N ASP A 40 -19.49 60.84 -20.22
CA ASP A 40 -18.65 61.63 -21.14
C ASP A 40 -17.21 61.13 -20.88
N ARG A 41 -16.50 60.59 -21.87
CA ARG A 41 -15.37 61.22 -22.57
C ARG A 41 -14.41 62.10 -21.74
N LEU A 42 -13.16 61.61 -21.71
CA LEU A 42 -11.89 62.28 -22.02
C LEU A 42 -10.89 62.61 -20.88
N LEU A 43 -9.61 62.38 -21.26
CA LEU A 43 -8.31 62.82 -20.73
C LEU A 43 -7.59 61.78 -19.85
N ALA A 44 -6.75 60.89 -20.41
CA ALA A 44 -5.47 61.10 -21.11
C ALA A 44 -4.33 61.60 -20.20
N TRP A 45 -3.32 60.73 -20.05
CA TRP A 45 -1.86 61.00 -20.04
C TRP A 45 -1.33 61.97 -18.96
N SER A 46 -0.36 61.60 -18.12
CA SER A 46 1.01 61.27 -18.53
C SER A 46 1.94 61.09 -17.32
N ARG A 47 2.97 60.22 -17.52
CA ARG A 47 4.38 60.27 -17.03
C ARG A 47 4.61 60.17 -15.50
N ALA A 48 5.27 59.14 -14.95
CA ALA A 48 6.63 58.60 -15.17
C ALA A 48 7.78 59.56 -14.79
N PHE A 49 8.81 58.97 -14.17
CA PHE A 49 10.14 59.48 -13.73
C PHE A 49 10.22 60.06 -12.30
N VAL A 50 11.18 59.72 -11.41
CA VAL A 50 12.24 58.70 -11.30
C VAL A 50 12.84 58.80 -9.85
N PRO A 51 13.62 57.79 -9.36
CA PRO A 51 14.05 57.58 -7.95
C PRO A 51 15.44 58.17 -7.56
N PHE A 52 16.03 57.66 -6.45
CA PHE A 52 17.33 57.91 -5.75
C PHE A 52 17.22 58.84 -4.52
N ALA A 53 17.83 58.63 -3.34
CA ALA A 53 18.73 57.66 -2.69
C ALA A 53 18.60 57.90 -1.15
N VAL A 54 19.02 57.07 -0.20
CA VAL A 54 20.42 56.85 0.24
C VAL A 54 20.44 55.68 1.23
N ALA A 55 21.37 54.77 1.00
CA ALA A 55 21.85 53.77 1.95
C ALA A 55 22.82 54.43 2.96
N ALA A 56 22.55 54.30 4.26
CA ALA A 56 23.54 54.46 5.33
C ALA A 56 22.99 53.80 6.60
N GLY A 57 23.55 52.67 7.00
CA GLY A 57 23.15 51.96 8.22
C GLY A 57 23.60 50.50 8.30
N ALA A 58 24.78 50.19 7.78
CA ALA A 58 25.43 48.88 7.94
C ALA A 58 26.80 49.09 8.60
N ALA A 59 26.78 49.48 9.87
CA ALA A 59 27.89 49.39 10.81
C ALA A 59 27.31 49.71 12.20
N LEU A 60 27.69 48.94 13.22
CA LEU A 60 27.27 49.05 14.64
C LEU A 60 26.04 48.21 15.05
N ALA A 61 26.11 46.89 14.80
CA ALA A 61 25.50 45.89 15.68
C ALA A 61 26.20 44.53 15.48
N PHE A 62 27.51 44.48 15.74
CA PHE A 62 28.26 43.23 15.92
C PHE A 62 28.89 43.32 17.31
N ASP A 63 28.16 42.85 18.31
CA ASP A 63 28.71 42.24 19.54
C ASP A 63 27.58 41.95 20.54
N LEU A 64 26.78 40.92 20.24
CA LEU A 64 26.05 40.16 21.26
C LEU A 64 25.91 38.71 20.75
N HIS A 65 26.68 37.81 21.38
CA HIS A 65 26.67 36.34 21.34
C HIS A 65 25.90 35.61 20.22
N PRO A 66 26.57 34.80 19.38
CA PRO A 66 25.88 33.82 18.58
C PRO A 66 25.46 32.65 19.48
N VAL A 67 24.18 32.58 19.84
CA VAL A 67 23.56 31.30 20.22
C VAL A 67 23.32 30.56 18.91
N ALA A 68 24.29 29.73 18.53
CA ALA A 68 24.13 28.81 17.41
C ALA A 68 23.00 27.84 17.75
N VAL A 69 21.88 27.94 17.03
CA VAL A 69 20.86 26.89 17.03
C VAL A 69 21.39 25.81 16.09
N PRO A 70 21.76 24.61 16.58
CA PRO A 70 22.38 23.62 15.72
C PRO A 70 21.39 23.17 14.64
N SER A 71 21.85 23.16 13.40
CA SER A 71 21.15 22.46 12.32
C SER A 71 21.20 20.97 12.61
N LEU A 72 20.10 20.24 12.36
CA LEU A 72 20.03 18.77 12.49
C LEU A 72 21.01 18.01 11.58
N CYS A 73 21.71 18.74 10.70
CA CYS A 73 22.74 18.21 9.81
C CYS A 73 24.17 18.63 10.19
N ASP A 74 24.39 19.28 11.35
CA ASP A 74 25.74 19.58 11.82
C ASP A 74 26.45 18.30 12.31
N PRO A 75 27.66 17.99 11.81
CA PRO A 75 28.39 16.77 12.16
C PRO A 75 28.94 16.76 13.60
N GLY A 76 28.66 17.80 14.39
CA GLY A 76 29.20 18.01 15.74
C GLY A 76 28.33 17.52 16.90
N ILE A 77 27.12 17.03 16.63
CA ILE A 77 26.25 16.43 17.66
C ILE A 77 26.21 14.91 17.43
N GLU A 78 27.06 14.17 18.16
CA GLU A 78 26.90 12.72 18.32
C GLU A 78 25.65 12.44 19.18
N ILE A 79 24.46 12.53 18.60
CA ILE A 79 23.30 11.81 19.14
C ILE A 79 23.50 10.34 18.77
N ARG A 80 24.14 9.57 19.65
CA ARG A 80 24.22 8.11 19.55
C ARG A 80 22.88 7.49 19.92
N VAL A 81 21.85 7.67 19.10
CA VAL A 81 20.60 6.91 19.25
C VAL A 81 20.73 5.62 18.45
N GLY A 82 20.74 4.49 19.16
CA GLY A 82 20.58 3.16 18.57
C GLY A 82 21.78 2.64 17.76
N GLY A 83 22.81 2.14 18.45
CA GLY A 83 23.78 1.20 17.87
C GLY A 83 23.35 -0.26 18.11
N LYS A 84 23.90 -1.20 17.35
CA LYS A 84 23.67 -2.66 17.52
C LYS A 84 23.94 -3.15 18.97
N ASP A 85 24.86 -2.47 19.65
CA ASP A 85 25.26 -2.75 21.04
C ASP A 85 24.66 -1.76 22.06
N SER A 86 23.82 -0.81 21.63
CA SER A 86 23.17 0.12 22.55
C SER A 86 22.07 -0.60 23.36
N THR A 87 22.09 -0.37 24.67
CA THR A 87 21.06 -0.84 25.61
C THR A 87 19.89 0.13 25.74
N GLU A 88 19.98 1.31 25.11
CA GLU A 88 18.91 2.30 25.15
C GLU A 88 17.70 1.83 24.34
N LEU A 89 16.53 1.94 24.97
CA LEU A 89 15.26 1.65 24.32
C LEU A 89 14.97 2.78 23.33
N VAL A 90 15.11 2.46 22.04
CA VAL A 90 14.90 3.40 20.93
C VAL A 90 13.43 3.84 20.87
N VAL A 91 12.49 2.94 21.19
CA VAL A 91 11.06 3.24 21.19
C VAL A 91 10.55 3.33 22.62
N LYS A 92 10.25 4.56 23.05
CA LYS A 92 9.62 4.86 24.34
C LYS A 92 8.11 4.64 24.28
N GLY A 93 7.53 4.09 25.34
CA GLY A 93 6.10 4.01 25.50
C GLY A 93 5.70 3.74 26.94
N ALA A 94 4.56 4.30 27.36
CA ALA A 94 3.99 4.04 28.67
C ALA A 94 3.19 2.74 28.61
N ARG A 95 3.55 1.77 29.47
CA ARG A 95 2.83 0.49 29.60
C ARG A 95 1.43 0.77 30.13
N ARG A 96 0.41 0.35 29.40
CA ARG A 96 -0.98 0.28 29.89
C ARG A 96 -1.38 -1.18 29.89
N GLU A 97 -1.59 -1.76 31.06
CA GLU A 97 -2.03 -3.15 31.14
C GLU A 97 -3.43 -3.28 30.54
N ALA A 98 -3.62 -4.28 29.67
CA ALA A 98 -4.93 -4.62 29.16
C ALA A 98 -5.86 -5.08 30.31
N PRO A 99 -7.12 -4.61 30.36
CA PRO A 99 -8.10 -5.06 31.35
C PRO A 99 -8.29 -6.59 31.31
N LYS A 100 -8.52 -7.22 32.48
CA LYS A 100 -8.73 -8.67 32.54
C LYS A 100 -10.02 -9.09 31.84
N GLU A 101 -11.03 -8.23 31.91
CA GLU A 101 -12.33 -8.38 31.25
C GLU A 101 -12.17 -8.42 29.72
N PHE A 102 -11.24 -7.62 29.18
CA PHE A 102 -10.92 -7.64 27.76
C PHE A 102 -10.33 -8.99 27.32
N ILE A 103 -9.35 -9.50 28.07
CA ILE A 103 -8.72 -10.79 27.77
C ILE A 103 -9.76 -11.92 27.87
N GLN A 104 -10.65 -11.88 28.87
CA GLN A 104 -11.72 -12.86 29.01
C GLN A 104 -12.71 -12.79 27.84
N GLU A 105 -13.14 -11.59 27.44
CA GLU A 105 -14.04 -11.40 26.29
C GLU A 105 -13.42 -11.94 24.99
N LEU A 106 -12.12 -11.71 24.75
CA LEU A 106 -11.41 -12.32 23.63
C LEU A 106 -11.39 -13.85 23.70
N LYS A 107 -11.12 -14.40 24.89
CA LYS A 107 -11.07 -15.85 25.11
C LYS A 107 -12.42 -16.53 24.85
N ASP A 108 -13.52 -15.86 25.16
CA ASP A 108 -14.86 -16.43 25.00
C ASP A 108 -15.19 -16.76 23.53
N PHE A 109 -14.73 -15.94 22.57
CA PHE A 109 -14.99 -16.18 21.14
C PHE A 109 -13.81 -16.74 20.35
N LEU A 110 -12.55 -16.51 20.78
CA LEU A 110 -11.37 -17.09 20.11
C LEU A 110 -10.98 -18.46 20.64
N GLN A 111 -11.41 -18.82 21.86
CA GLN A 111 -11.11 -20.10 22.51
C GLN A 111 -9.59 -20.35 22.54
N ASP A 112 -9.11 -21.37 21.81
CA ASP A 112 -7.70 -21.77 21.76
C ASP A 112 -6.86 -20.88 20.82
N ASN A 113 -7.48 -20.01 20.02
CA ASN A 113 -6.80 -19.08 19.10
C ASN A 113 -6.34 -17.78 19.79
N LEU A 114 -5.89 -17.89 21.04
CA LEU A 114 -5.40 -16.80 21.87
C LEU A 114 -4.33 -17.33 22.82
N THR A 115 -3.30 -16.52 23.07
CA THR A 115 -2.27 -16.84 24.07
C THR A 115 -1.86 -15.61 24.87
N VAL A 116 -1.67 -15.84 26.17
CA VAL A 116 -1.13 -14.87 27.13
C VAL A 116 0.25 -15.29 27.64
N ASP A 117 0.80 -16.38 27.08
CA ASP A 117 2.12 -16.88 27.44
C ASP A 117 3.20 -15.84 27.17
N TYR A 118 4.13 -15.70 28.11
CA TYR A 118 5.13 -14.65 28.07
C TYR A 118 6.13 -14.85 26.93
N GLU A 119 6.56 -16.08 26.65
CA GLU A 119 7.53 -16.36 25.60
C GLU A 119 6.94 -16.03 24.23
N GLU A 120 5.69 -16.44 24.00
CA GLU A 120 4.99 -16.18 22.74
C GLU A 120 4.73 -14.69 22.52
N ARG A 121 4.32 -13.98 23.58
CA ARG A 121 4.18 -12.50 23.54
C ARG A 121 5.51 -11.81 23.30
N CYS A 122 6.59 -12.29 23.91
CA CYS A 122 7.93 -11.75 23.67
C CYS A 122 8.39 -11.98 22.23
N PHE A 123 8.12 -13.16 21.67
CA PHE A 123 8.43 -13.46 20.28
C PHE A 123 7.68 -12.52 19.32
N HIS A 124 6.40 -12.28 19.57
CA HIS A 124 5.57 -11.37 18.77
C HIS A 124 5.88 -9.87 18.99
N GLY A 125 6.44 -9.50 20.14
CA GLY A 125 6.81 -8.12 20.46
C GLY A 125 8.26 -7.74 20.15
N LYS A 126 9.13 -8.71 19.88
CA LYS A 126 10.56 -8.49 19.60
C LYS A 126 10.84 -8.70 18.11
N PRO A 127 11.20 -7.66 17.35
CA PRO A 127 11.49 -7.82 15.93
C PRO A 127 12.76 -8.66 15.74
N GLN A 128 12.68 -9.61 14.82
CA GLN A 128 13.73 -10.58 14.53
C GLN A 128 14.78 -10.01 13.59
N ASN A 129 14.39 -9.05 12.74
CA ASN A 129 15.21 -8.47 11.69
C ASN A 129 15.45 -6.96 11.86
N SER A 130 15.12 -6.40 13.03
CA SER A 130 15.27 -4.97 13.30
C SER A 130 16.14 -4.71 14.53
N PHE A 131 16.84 -3.58 14.54
CA PHE A 131 17.60 -3.11 15.70
C PHE A 131 16.73 -2.38 16.73
N HIS A 132 15.50 -2.01 16.35
CA HIS A 132 14.58 -1.30 17.24
C HIS A 132 14.19 -2.19 18.44
N ARG A 133 14.22 -1.59 19.63
CA ARG A 133 13.80 -2.22 20.89
C ARG A 133 12.69 -1.40 21.53
N SER A 134 11.63 -2.08 21.96
CA SER A 134 10.51 -1.51 22.72
C SER A 134 10.64 -1.88 24.19
N VAL A 135 10.18 -0.98 25.06
CA VAL A 135 10.06 -1.23 26.50
C VAL A 135 9.08 -2.38 26.80
N ASN A 136 8.06 -2.53 25.96
CA ASN A 136 6.91 -3.37 26.20
C ASN A 136 6.75 -4.44 25.12
N VAL A 137 6.12 -5.53 25.50
CA VAL A 137 5.60 -6.61 24.63
C VAL A 137 4.07 -6.54 24.63
N PRO A 138 3.38 -7.13 23.64
CA PRO A 138 1.92 -7.24 23.64
C PRO A 138 1.40 -7.84 24.95
N ASP A 139 0.19 -7.48 25.37
CA ASP A 139 -0.50 -8.08 26.52
C ASP A 139 -1.09 -9.45 26.17
N VAL A 140 -1.48 -9.64 24.92
CA VAL A 140 -2.07 -10.87 24.39
C VAL A 140 -1.76 -10.99 22.89
N VAL A 141 -1.59 -12.22 22.42
CA VAL A 141 -1.51 -12.55 20.99
C VAL A 141 -2.75 -13.33 20.60
N VAL A 142 -3.37 -12.97 19.48
CA VAL A 142 -4.58 -13.61 18.96
C VAL A 142 -4.39 -14.05 17.52
N PHE A 143 -5.04 -15.15 17.16
CA PHE A 143 -4.89 -15.80 15.86
C PHE A 143 -6.25 -15.91 15.16
N PRO A 144 -6.81 -14.84 14.58
CA PRO A 144 -8.10 -14.89 13.91
C PRO A 144 -8.10 -15.91 12.75
N GLY A 145 -9.20 -16.67 12.63
CA GLY A 145 -9.40 -17.62 11.51
C GLY A 145 -10.29 -17.07 10.40
N SER A 146 -10.85 -15.87 10.60
CA SER A 146 -11.81 -15.24 9.70
C SER A 146 -11.84 -13.72 9.85
N GLN A 147 -12.43 -13.04 8.87
CA GLN A 147 -12.67 -11.59 8.95
C GLN A 147 -13.61 -11.22 10.11
N ASP A 148 -14.58 -12.09 10.42
CA ASP A 148 -15.51 -11.87 11.53
C ASP A 148 -14.79 -11.86 12.89
N ASP A 149 -13.80 -12.75 13.07
CA ASP A 149 -12.95 -12.74 14.26
C ASP A 149 -12.18 -11.42 14.37
N VAL A 150 -11.60 -10.94 13.27
CA VAL A 150 -10.89 -9.64 13.23
C VAL A 150 -11.84 -8.49 13.61
N GLN A 151 -13.06 -8.47 13.09
CA GLN A 151 -14.05 -7.45 13.45
C GLN A 151 -14.39 -7.48 14.94
N LYS A 152 -14.61 -8.67 15.53
CA LYS A 152 -14.87 -8.84 16.97
C LYS A 152 -13.69 -8.39 17.82
N ILE A 153 -12.46 -8.75 17.44
CA ILE A 153 -11.24 -8.30 18.12
C ILE A 153 -11.16 -6.77 18.10
N VAL A 154 -11.34 -6.14 16.93
CA VAL A 154 -11.28 -4.68 16.80
C VAL A 154 -12.39 -4.00 17.61
N ALA A 155 -13.60 -4.55 17.60
CA ALA A 155 -14.72 -4.03 18.40
C ALA A 155 -14.40 -4.07 19.90
N ALA A 156 -13.85 -5.18 20.40
CA ALA A 156 -13.38 -5.30 21.78
C ALA A 156 -12.27 -4.27 22.07
N CYS A 157 -11.28 -4.13 21.20
CA CYS A 157 -10.20 -3.15 21.38
C CYS A 157 -10.74 -1.71 21.44
N ASN A 158 -11.72 -1.37 20.60
CA ASN A 158 -12.35 -0.05 20.63
C ASN A 158 -13.18 0.18 21.91
N LYS A 159 -13.85 -0.85 22.43
CA LYS A 159 -14.59 -0.82 23.70
C LYS A 159 -13.66 -0.57 24.88
N TYR A 160 -12.56 -1.30 25.00
CA TYR A 160 -11.63 -1.22 26.14
C TYR A 160 -10.47 -0.25 25.94
N LYS A 161 -10.38 0.41 24.78
CA LYS A 161 -9.28 1.33 24.40
C LYS A 161 -7.91 0.67 24.46
N VAL A 162 -7.83 -0.55 23.95
CA VAL A 162 -6.60 -1.35 23.87
C VAL A 162 -5.93 -1.13 22.50
N PRO A 163 -4.63 -0.82 22.44
CA PRO A 163 -3.89 -0.68 21.18
C PRO A 163 -3.84 -1.99 20.38
N ILE A 164 -3.74 -1.87 19.07
CA ILE A 164 -3.69 -3.00 18.13
C ILE A 164 -2.37 -2.96 17.36
N VAL A 165 -1.72 -4.12 17.24
CA VAL A 165 -0.56 -4.34 16.36
C VAL A 165 -0.88 -5.51 15.42
N PRO A 166 -1.18 -5.25 14.15
CA PRO A 166 -1.35 -6.31 13.15
C PRO A 166 -0.02 -7.00 12.88
N TYR A 167 -0.06 -8.33 12.76
CA TYR A 167 1.14 -9.16 12.63
C TYR A 167 0.99 -10.17 11.49
N GLY A 168 2.09 -10.39 10.79
CA GLY A 168 2.16 -11.30 9.65
C GLY A 168 3.45 -12.11 9.71
N GLY A 169 4.25 -12.10 8.65
CA GLY A 169 5.49 -12.88 8.60
C GLY A 169 6.64 -12.41 9.52
N ALA A 170 6.48 -11.30 10.26
CA ALA A 170 7.51 -10.73 11.15
C ALA A 170 8.86 -10.41 10.49
N THR A 171 8.90 -10.26 9.16
CA THR A 171 10.13 -10.03 8.40
C THR A 171 10.51 -8.55 8.25
N SER A 172 9.79 -7.64 8.92
CA SER A 172 10.05 -6.20 8.85
C SER A 172 11.38 -5.82 9.52
N ILE A 173 12.04 -4.82 8.96
CA ILE A 173 13.28 -4.24 9.49
C ILE A 173 13.03 -2.90 10.21
N GLU A 174 11.81 -2.36 10.15
CA GLU A 174 11.43 -1.03 10.65
C GLU A 174 10.66 -1.05 11.99
N GLY A 175 10.59 -2.22 12.64
CA GLY A 175 10.00 -2.32 13.98
C GLY A 175 8.47 -2.30 14.03
N HIS A 176 7.77 -2.61 12.94
CA HIS A 176 6.29 -2.63 12.90
C HIS A 176 5.64 -3.61 13.90
N THR A 177 6.37 -4.63 14.36
CA THR A 177 5.87 -5.63 15.32
C THR A 177 6.00 -5.18 16.78
N LEU A 178 6.62 -4.02 17.03
CA LEU A 178 6.80 -3.49 18.37
C LEU A 178 5.47 -3.06 18.97
N ALA A 179 5.28 -3.35 20.26
CA ALA A 179 4.11 -2.93 21.03
C ALA A 179 4.51 -1.94 22.13
N PRO A 180 4.89 -0.69 21.81
CA PRO A 180 5.39 0.28 22.79
C PRO A 180 4.40 0.61 23.90
N HIS A 181 3.11 0.37 23.67
CA HIS A 181 2.05 0.60 24.65
C HIS A 181 1.41 -0.70 25.19
N GLY A 182 1.98 -1.87 24.89
CA GLY A 182 1.31 -3.15 25.09
C GLY A 182 0.17 -3.34 24.08
N GLY A 183 -0.93 -3.94 24.51
CA GLY A 183 -2.12 -4.17 23.70
C GLY A 183 -2.21 -5.54 23.05
N VAL A 184 -2.99 -5.66 21.98
CA VAL A 184 -3.18 -6.93 21.27
C VAL A 184 -2.30 -7.01 20.04
N CYS A 185 -1.57 -8.12 19.91
CA CYS A 185 -0.95 -8.52 18.66
C CYS A 185 -1.92 -9.44 17.89
N ILE A 186 -2.29 -9.08 16.67
CA ILE A 186 -3.21 -9.85 15.84
C ILE A 186 -2.41 -10.57 14.77
N ASP A 187 -2.07 -11.84 15.01
CA ASP A 187 -1.33 -12.66 14.06
C ASP A 187 -2.26 -13.29 13.01
N MET A 188 -2.06 -12.86 11.77
CA MET A 188 -2.86 -13.29 10.63
C MET A 188 -2.46 -14.68 10.10
N SER A 189 -1.56 -15.41 10.76
CA SER A 189 -1.00 -16.69 10.33
C SER A 189 -2.03 -17.81 10.10
N LEU A 190 -3.22 -17.74 10.71
CA LEU A 190 -4.30 -18.70 10.46
C LEU A 190 -5.22 -18.33 9.29
N MET A 191 -5.19 -17.08 8.82
CA MET A 191 -5.94 -16.62 7.63
C MET A 191 -5.17 -16.93 6.34
N LYS A 192 -5.18 -18.20 5.92
CA LYS A 192 -4.38 -18.73 4.79
C LYS A 192 -5.18 -19.31 3.62
N LYS A 193 -6.46 -18.96 3.48
CA LYS A 193 -7.30 -19.51 2.41
C LYS A 193 -7.13 -18.76 1.09
N ILE A 194 -7.01 -19.52 0.00
CA ILE A 194 -7.21 -19.02 -1.35
C ILE A 194 -8.72 -18.98 -1.60
N LYS A 195 -9.28 -17.78 -1.80
CA LYS A 195 -10.72 -17.57 -1.97
C LYS A 195 -11.18 -17.86 -3.40
N SER A 196 -10.38 -17.45 -4.38
CA SER A 196 -10.65 -17.71 -5.81
C SER A 196 -9.41 -17.51 -6.66
N LEU A 197 -9.19 -18.35 -7.67
CA LEU A 197 -8.18 -18.19 -8.71
C LEU A 197 -8.87 -18.00 -10.08
N ASN A 198 -8.59 -16.90 -10.77
CA ASN A 198 -9.13 -16.58 -12.09
C ASN A 198 -8.00 -16.65 -13.12
N VAL A 199 -7.76 -17.83 -13.67
CA VAL A 199 -6.62 -18.11 -14.57
C VAL A 199 -6.66 -17.24 -15.83
N GLU A 200 -7.83 -17.12 -16.47
CA GLU A 200 -8.01 -16.34 -17.70
C GLU A 200 -7.85 -14.83 -17.48
N ASP A 201 -8.26 -14.34 -16.30
CA ASP A 201 -8.17 -12.93 -15.93
C ASP A 201 -6.81 -12.55 -15.32
N LEU A 202 -5.96 -13.55 -15.05
CA LEU A 202 -4.66 -13.40 -14.38
C LEU A 202 -4.80 -12.69 -13.03
N ASP A 203 -5.75 -13.11 -12.20
CA ASP A 203 -5.92 -12.60 -10.85
C ASP A 203 -6.28 -13.70 -9.83
N ILE A 204 -6.02 -13.40 -8.56
CA ILE A 204 -6.31 -14.30 -7.43
C ILE A 204 -6.80 -13.48 -6.24
N VAL A 205 -7.71 -14.06 -5.46
CA VAL A 205 -8.19 -13.51 -4.19
C VAL A 205 -7.72 -14.42 -3.06
N VAL A 206 -7.00 -13.86 -2.10
CA VAL A 206 -6.33 -14.59 -1.02
C VAL A 206 -6.52 -13.91 0.32
N GLU A 207 -6.43 -14.71 1.38
CA GLU A 207 -6.28 -14.21 2.75
C GLU A 207 -4.84 -13.73 3.04
N PRO A 208 -4.66 -12.79 3.97
CA PRO A 208 -3.40 -12.05 4.18
C PRO A 208 -2.26 -12.89 4.76
N GLY A 209 -2.56 -14.01 5.43
CA GLY A 209 -1.58 -14.86 6.10
C GLY A 209 -0.77 -15.76 5.16
N ILE A 210 -1.16 -15.87 3.89
CA ILE A 210 -0.45 -16.70 2.91
C ILE A 210 0.95 -16.14 2.67
N GLY A 211 1.97 -17.01 2.66
CA GLY A 211 3.33 -16.64 2.27
C GLY A 211 3.48 -16.48 0.76
N TRP A 212 4.30 -15.54 0.29
CA TRP A 212 4.46 -15.35 -1.17
C TRP A 212 5.07 -16.56 -1.89
N ILE A 213 5.95 -17.32 -1.21
CA ILE A 213 6.54 -18.56 -1.73
C ILE A 213 5.47 -19.64 -1.84
N GLU A 214 4.71 -19.87 -0.78
CA GLU A 214 3.57 -20.80 -0.72
C GLU A 214 2.55 -20.48 -1.83
N LEU A 215 2.23 -19.20 -2.03
CA LEU A 215 1.35 -18.76 -3.12
C LEU A 215 1.92 -19.14 -4.50
N ASN A 216 3.21 -18.93 -4.72
CA ASN A 216 3.86 -19.26 -5.99
C ASN A 216 3.96 -20.77 -6.24
N GLU A 217 4.16 -21.58 -5.19
CA GLU A 217 4.08 -23.04 -5.28
C GLU A 217 2.69 -23.49 -5.71
N TYR A 218 1.64 -22.90 -5.15
CA TYR A 218 0.25 -23.18 -5.55
C TYR A 218 -0.05 -22.76 -7.01
N LEU A 219 0.50 -21.63 -7.46
CA LEU A 219 0.23 -21.09 -8.81
C LEU A 219 0.98 -21.81 -9.93
N LYS A 220 2.11 -22.46 -9.60
CA LYS A 220 3.01 -23.10 -10.57
C LYS A 220 2.32 -24.08 -11.53
N PRO A 221 1.42 -24.98 -11.11
CA PRO A 221 0.73 -25.92 -12.01
C PRO A 221 -0.17 -25.21 -13.04
N TYR A 222 -0.61 -23.98 -12.77
CA TYR A 222 -1.46 -23.19 -13.66
C TYR A 222 -0.66 -22.36 -14.66
N GLY A 223 0.69 -22.45 -14.66
CA GLY A 223 1.54 -21.62 -15.51
C GLY A 223 1.58 -20.15 -15.09
N LEU A 224 1.20 -19.84 -13.85
CA LEU A 224 1.11 -18.49 -13.30
C LEU A 224 2.07 -18.31 -12.12
N PHE A 225 2.39 -17.05 -11.81
CA PHE A 225 3.11 -16.66 -10.60
C PHE A 225 2.75 -15.24 -10.17
N PHE A 226 2.91 -14.97 -8.88
CA PHE A 226 2.93 -13.65 -8.28
C PHE A 226 4.38 -13.11 -8.30
N PRO A 227 4.63 -11.95 -8.93
CA PRO A 227 5.98 -11.59 -9.38
C PRO A 227 6.87 -10.91 -8.32
N LEU A 228 6.39 -10.67 -7.12
CA LEU A 228 7.17 -10.00 -6.09
C LEU A 228 7.92 -11.01 -5.22
N ASP A 229 9.19 -10.71 -4.97
CA ASP A 229 10.18 -11.62 -4.41
C ASP A 229 10.96 -10.98 -3.24
N PRO A 230 10.31 -10.55 -2.15
CA PRO A 230 11.05 -10.11 -0.97
C PRO A 230 11.77 -11.28 -0.29
N GLY A 231 12.50 -10.98 0.79
CA GLY A 231 13.09 -12.00 1.65
C GLY A 231 12.08 -13.09 2.06
N PRO A 232 12.53 -14.34 2.24
CA PRO A 232 11.65 -15.44 2.67
C PRO A 232 10.90 -15.13 3.97
N GLY A 233 9.69 -15.68 4.11
CA GLY A 233 8.86 -15.53 5.31
C GLY A 233 7.83 -14.42 5.25
N ALA A 234 7.89 -13.51 4.26
CA ALA A 234 6.89 -12.45 4.12
C ALA A 234 5.50 -13.00 3.71
N THR A 235 4.46 -12.50 4.37
CA THR A 235 3.06 -12.80 4.05
C THR A 235 2.45 -11.74 3.13
N ILE A 236 1.45 -12.08 2.33
CA ILE A 236 0.79 -11.17 1.39
C ILE A 236 0.23 -9.92 2.10
N GLY A 237 -0.37 -10.08 3.29
CA GLY A 237 -0.86 -8.97 4.10
C GLY A 237 0.25 -8.03 4.54
N GLY A 238 1.36 -8.59 5.04
CA GLY A 238 2.54 -7.82 5.42
C GLY A 238 3.13 -7.05 4.24
N MET A 239 3.22 -7.70 3.07
CA MET A 239 3.68 -7.07 1.84
C MET A 239 2.80 -5.87 1.44
N CYS A 240 1.47 -6.01 1.54
CA CYS A 240 0.53 -4.92 1.28
C CYS A 240 0.74 -3.76 2.26
N ALA A 241 0.82 -4.08 3.55
CA ALA A 241 0.96 -3.09 4.62
C ALA A 241 2.25 -2.27 4.48
N THR A 242 3.36 -2.86 4.04
CA THR A 242 4.66 -2.18 3.92
C THR A 242 4.98 -1.64 2.52
N ARG A 243 4.06 -1.77 1.55
CA ARG A 243 4.32 -1.46 0.13
C ARG A 243 5.60 -2.14 -0.36
N CYS A 244 5.67 -3.45 -0.16
CA CYS A 244 6.85 -4.24 -0.47
C CYS A 244 7.30 -4.11 -1.94
N SER A 245 8.62 -4.16 -2.14
CA SER A 245 9.30 -4.30 -3.43
C SER A 245 10.17 -5.58 -3.44
N GLY A 246 10.92 -5.81 -4.52
CA GLY A 246 11.78 -6.97 -4.70
C GLY A 246 12.69 -6.79 -5.91
N SER A 247 13.53 -7.78 -6.22
CA SER A 247 14.45 -7.69 -7.37
C SER A 247 13.70 -7.60 -8.71
N LEU A 248 12.51 -8.19 -8.76
CA LEU A 248 11.65 -8.20 -9.93
C LEU A 248 10.78 -6.94 -10.08
N ALA A 249 10.84 -6.01 -9.11
CA ALA A 249 10.02 -4.80 -9.13
C ALA A 249 10.32 -3.88 -10.32
N VAL A 250 11.54 -3.93 -10.87
CA VAL A 250 11.92 -3.19 -12.08
C VAL A 250 11.02 -3.57 -13.27
N ARG A 251 10.63 -4.85 -13.37
CA ARG A 251 9.80 -5.35 -14.46
C ARG A 251 8.31 -5.31 -14.12
N TYR A 252 7.94 -5.67 -12.90
CA TYR A 252 6.55 -5.92 -12.52
C TYR A 252 5.95 -4.88 -11.56
N GLY A 253 6.70 -3.85 -11.18
CA GLY A 253 6.28 -2.85 -10.20
C GLY A 253 6.34 -3.36 -8.77
N THR A 254 5.74 -2.62 -7.84
CA THR A 254 5.71 -2.94 -6.40
C THR A 254 4.36 -3.53 -5.99
N MET A 255 4.14 -3.77 -4.68
CA MET A 255 2.81 -4.11 -4.17
C MET A 255 1.73 -3.11 -4.59
N ARG A 256 2.07 -1.82 -4.72
CA ARG A 256 1.16 -0.77 -5.19
C ARG A 256 0.59 -1.07 -6.58
N ASP A 257 1.36 -1.74 -7.42
CA ASP A 257 1.02 -2.02 -8.82
C ASP A 257 0.34 -3.38 -8.99
N ASN A 258 0.68 -4.33 -8.12
CA ASN A 258 0.24 -5.72 -8.18
C ASN A 258 -1.04 -6.01 -7.37
N VAL A 259 -1.49 -5.10 -6.51
CA VAL A 259 -2.78 -5.23 -5.80
C VAL A 259 -3.90 -4.58 -6.63
N ILE A 260 -5.01 -5.29 -6.80
CA ILE A 260 -6.22 -4.79 -7.49
C ILE A 260 -7.16 -4.11 -6.48
N ASN A 261 -7.47 -4.79 -5.38
CA ASN A 261 -8.31 -4.27 -4.30
C ASN A 261 -8.01 -5.01 -2.98
N LEU A 262 -8.50 -4.46 -1.88
CA LEU A 262 -8.38 -4.98 -0.52
C LEU A 262 -9.76 -5.04 0.14
N GLN A 263 -9.96 -6.01 1.04
CA GLN A 263 -10.90 -5.88 2.15
C GLN A 263 -10.12 -5.57 3.43
N VAL A 264 -10.60 -4.58 4.18
CA VAL A 264 -9.92 -4.05 5.37
C VAL A 264 -10.93 -3.83 6.47
N VAL A 265 -10.61 -4.28 7.68
CA VAL A 265 -11.32 -3.94 8.91
C VAL A 265 -10.72 -2.66 9.47
N LEU A 266 -11.53 -1.60 9.55
CA LEU A 266 -11.15 -0.30 10.10
C LEU A 266 -11.17 -0.32 11.63
N ALA A 267 -10.57 0.67 12.29
CA ALA A 267 -10.50 0.77 13.75
C ALA A 267 -11.87 0.87 14.46
N ASN A 268 -12.93 1.24 13.74
CA ASN A 268 -14.31 1.22 14.24
C ASN A 268 -14.99 -0.16 14.11
N GLY A 269 -14.33 -1.14 13.49
CA GLY A 269 -14.86 -2.49 13.24
C GLY A 269 -15.59 -2.65 11.89
N GLU A 270 -15.75 -1.57 11.12
CA GLU A 270 -16.37 -1.65 9.79
C GLU A 270 -15.44 -2.34 8.79
N VAL A 271 -16.04 -3.15 7.91
CA VAL A 271 -15.34 -3.73 6.76
C VAL A 271 -15.55 -2.81 5.58
N ILE A 272 -14.45 -2.39 4.97
CA ILE A 272 -14.48 -1.69 3.69
C ILE A 272 -13.88 -2.56 2.59
N LYS A 273 -14.43 -2.42 1.40
CA LYS A 273 -13.83 -2.90 0.15
C LYS A 273 -13.31 -1.70 -0.62
N THR A 274 -12.02 -1.69 -0.93
CA THR A 274 -11.36 -0.49 -1.47
C THR A 274 -11.62 -0.24 -2.95
N GLY A 275 -12.12 -1.23 -3.67
CA GLY A 275 -12.41 -1.14 -5.10
C GLY A 275 -13.04 -2.40 -5.68
N SER A 276 -13.35 -2.37 -6.97
CA SER A 276 -13.85 -3.55 -7.70
C SER A 276 -12.69 -4.41 -8.23
N ARG A 277 -13.01 -5.54 -8.88
CA ARG A 277 -12.00 -6.35 -9.61
C ARG A 277 -11.63 -5.75 -10.97
N ALA A 278 -12.26 -4.64 -11.37
CA ALA A 278 -12.05 -4.07 -12.69
C ALA A 278 -10.60 -3.60 -12.87
N ARG A 279 -9.97 -3.99 -13.98
CA ARG A 279 -8.58 -3.61 -14.30
C ARG A 279 -8.38 -2.10 -14.41
N LYS A 280 -9.42 -1.37 -14.82
CA LYS A 280 -9.46 0.09 -14.91
C LYS A 280 -10.74 0.58 -14.25
N SER A 281 -10.62 1.55 -13.36
CA SER A 281 -11.75 2.22 -12.72
C SER A 281 -11.41 3.68 -12.52
N ALA A 282 -12.41 4.55 -12.72
CA ALA A 282 -12.37 5.97 -12.36
C ALA A 282 -13.51 6.32 -11.39
N ALA A 283 -14.10 5.31 -10.75
CA ALA A 283 -15.20 5.48 -9.82
C ALA A 283 -14.68 5.89 -8.43
N GLY A 284 -14.45 7.20 -8.25
CA GLY A 284 -14.05 7.78 -6.97
C GLY A 284 -12.56 7.68 -6.64
N TYR A 285 -12.24 7.79 -5.35
CA TYR A 285 -10.87 7.78 -4.85
C TYR A 285 -10.28 6.37 -4.81
N ASP A 286 -8.98 6.29 -5.04
CA ASP A 286 -8.24 5.03 -4.93
C ASP A 286 -7.84 4.76 -3.48
N LEU A 287 -8.77 4.17 -2.73
CA LEU A 287 -8.54 3.77 -1.34
C LEU A 287 -7.55 2.59 -1.23
N THR A 288 -7.40 1.80 -2.28
CA THR A 288 -6.43 0.69 -2.32
C THR A 288 -5.01 1.24 -2.15
N ARG A 289 -4.66 2.27 -2.93
CA ARG A 289 -3.33 2.90 -2.86
C ARG A 289 -3.10 3.71 -1.58
N LEU A 290 -4.16 4.15 -0.91
CA LEU A 290 -4.07 4.78 0.41
C LEU A 290 -3.66 3.76 1.49
N LEU A 291 -4.23 2.55 1.45
CA LEU A 291 -3.98 1.50 2.44
C LEU A 291 -2.66 0.75 2.20
N ILE A 292 -2.18 0.67 0.96
CA ILE A 292 -0.88 0.06 0.64
C ILE A 292 0.26 0.96 1.13
N GLY A 293 1.06 0.45 2.07
CA GLY A 293 2.09 1.23 2.76
C GLY A 293 1.58 1.93 4.01
N SER A 294 0.38 1.60 4.51
CA SER A 294 -0.14 2.16 5.77
C SER A 294 0.43 1.49 7.03
N GLU A 295 1.18 0.41 6.88
CA GLU A 295 1.82 -0.33 7.98
C GLU A 295 0.83 -0.80 9.06
N GLY A 296 -0.45 -1.00 8.69
CA GLY A 296 -1.51 -1.40 9.61
C GLY A 296 -2.10 -0.28 10.44
N THR A 297 -1.64 0.97 10.27
CA THR A 297 -2.11 2.13 11.05
C THR A 297 -3.51 2.62 10.66
N LEU A 298 -3.96 2.30 9.44
CA LEU A 298 -5.27 2.72 8.91
C LEU A 298 -6.32 1.59 8.95
N GLY A 299 -5.91 0.36 9.24
CA GLY A 299 -6.80 -0.80 9.29
C GLY A 299 -6.07 -2.13 9.09
N ILE A 300 -6.79 -3.22 9.32
CA ILE A 300 -6.29 -4.59 9.23
C ILE A 300 -6.77 -5.21 7.93
N ILE A 301 -5.82 -5.60 7.07
CA ILE A 301 -6.12 -6.22 5.78
C ILE A 301 -6.57 -7.67 6.02
N THR A 302 -7.76 -8.05 5.52
CA THR A 302 -8.37 -9.38 5.70
C THR A 302 -8.55 -10.16 4.41
N GLU A 303 -8.50 -9.48 3.26
CA GLU A 303 -8.51 -10.11 1.93
C GLU A 303 -7.75 -9.25 0.93
N VAL A 304 -7.03 -9.89 0.01
CA VAL A 304 -6.23 -9.23 -1.01
C VAL A 304 -6.55 -9.82 -2.38
N THR A 305 -6.91 -8.97 -3.34
CA THR A 305 -6.98 -9.35 -4.75
C THR A 305 -5.67 -8.96 -5.45
N LEU A 306 -4.94 -9.93 -5.98
CA LEU A 306 -3.62 -9.76 -6.61
C LEU A 306 -3.69 -9.97 -8.12
N ARG A 307 -2.87 -9.23 -8.86
CA ARG A 307 -2.53 -9.51 -10.25
C ARG A 307 -1.50 -10.63 -10.32
N LEU A 308 -1.68 -11.53 -11.28
CA LEU A 308 -0.77 -12.60 -11.60
C LEU A 308 -0.05 -12.33 -12.93
N GLN A 309 1.06 -13.02 -13.12
CA GLN A 309 1.85 -13.02 -14.35
C GLN A 309 1.97 -14.46 -14.86
N ARG A 310 2.18 -14.61 -16.16
CA ARG A 310 2.51 -15.93 -16.73
C ARG A 310 3.96 -16.27 -16.40
N LEU A 311 4.21 -17.52 -16.04
CA LEU A 311 5.58 -18.01 -15.85
C LEU A 311 6.39 -17.74 -17.13
N PRO A 312 7.58 -17.10 -17.01
CA PRO A 312 8.41 -16.83 -18.16
C PRO A 312 8.90 -18.14 -18.77
N GLN A 313 8.82 -18.25 -20.10
CA GLN A 313 9.30 -19.44 -20.83
C GLN A 313 10.82 -19.56 -20.83
N HIS A 314 11.51 -18.42 -20.73
CA HIS A 314 12.96 -18.32 -20.73
C HIS A 314 13.41 -17.33 -19.65
N SER A 315 14.49 -17.65 -18.97
CA SER A 315 15.16 -16.77 -18.01
C SER A 315 16.65 -16.73 -18.33
N VAL A 316 17.19 -15.54 -18.55
CA VAL A 316 18.60 -15.33 -18.87
C VAL A 316 19.26 -14.64 -17.69
N LEU A 317 20.36 -15.19 -17.20
CA LEU A 317 21.21 -14.57 -16.20
C LEU A 317 22.55 -14.21 -16.86
N ILE A 318 22.97 -12.96 -16.71
CA ILE A 318 24.23 -12.45 -17.25
C ILE A 318 25.03 -11.87 -16.10
N LEU A 319 26.26 -12.35 -15.93
CA LEU A 319 27.16 -11.92 -14.87
C LEU A 319 28.55 -11.76 -15.47
N MET A 320 29.12 -10.55 -15.46
CA MET A 320 30.57 -10.37 -15.59
C MET A 320 30.99 -8.92 -15.31
N PHE A 321 31.78 -8.63 -14.26
CA PHE A 321 32.66 -7.44 -14.25
C PHE A 321 33.91 -7.63 -13.35
N ARG A 322 35.12 -7.31 -13.89
CA ARG A 322 36.43 -7.40 -13.20
C ARG A 322 36.89 -6.07 -12.55
N HIS A 323 36.45 -4.94 -13.11
CA HIS A 323 36.31 -3.60 -12.51
C HIS A 323 35.28 -2.88 -13.40
N MET A 324 34.58 -1.87 -12.86
CA MET A 324 33.36 -1.26 -13.43
C MET A 324 33.63 -0.40 -14.68
N ILE A 325 34.17 -0.95 -15.77
CA ILE A 325 34.19 -0.32 -17.11
C ILE A 325 34.05 -1.41 -18.20
N SER A 326 33.05 -1.23 -19.06
CA SER A 326 32.77 -1.92 -20.33
C SER A 326 31.94 -3.22 -20.27
N GLN A 327 30.67 -3.09 -20.66
CA GLN A 327 29.62 -4.11 -20.73
C GLN A 327 29.78 -5.05 -21.93
N TYR A 328 29.56 -6.34 -21.72
CA TYR A 328 29.09 -7.25 -22.77
C TYR A 328 27.96 -8.14 -22.24
N VAL A 329 26.91 -8.28 -23.06
CA VAL A 329 25.71 -9.07 -22.84
C VAL A 329 25.94 -10.47 -23.42
N LEU A 330 25.72 -11.53 -22.63
CA LEU A 330 25.65 -12.91 -23.13
C LEU A 330 24.24 -13.46 -22.93
N VAL A 331 23.54 -13.68 -24.03
CA VAL A 331 22.21 -14.33 -24.03
C VAL A 331 22.41 -15.85 -24.12
N PHE A 332 21.80 -16.60 -23.21
CA PHE A 332 21.63 -18.05 -23.35
C PHE A 332 20.15 -18.35 -23.63
N GLN A 333 19.89 -19.18 -24.65
CA GLN A 333 18.57 -19.58 -25.14
C GLN A 333 17.86 -20.55 -24.18
#